data_AF-A0A3C0U9L8-F1
#
_entry.id   AF-A0A3C0U9L8-F1
#
_cell.length_a   1.000
_cell.length_b   1.000
_cell.length_c   1.000
_cell.angle_alpha   90.00
_cell.angle_beta   90.00
_cell.angle_gamma   90.00
#
_symmetry.space_group_name_H-M   'P 1'
#
loop_
_entity.id
_entity.type
_entity.pdbx_description
1 polymer ?
#
loop_
_entity_poly.entity_id
_entity_poly.type
_entity_poly.pdbx_seq_one_letter_code
_entity_poly.pdbx_strand_id
1 'polypeptide(L)'
;QFLSDVWWGEPDVLLLDLAPGTGDMAISVAQALPNAELVVVTTPQPSASDVAVRSGLVALQVPMKVRGVVENMSYYEHKGEKLRIFGEGGGQRVSEQLSAALGHDVPLLAQLPLDPELRETGEAGRPAVLNEDGALRADGVGETFRNLAESLMRMPM
;
A
#
# COMPACT_ATOMS: atom_id res chain seq x y z
N GLN A 1 1.72 -24.16 -3.20
CA GLN A 1 1.54 -24.74 -1.86
C GLN A 1 0.74 -23.81 -0.96
N PHE A 2 1.24 -22.65 -0.52
CA PHE A 2 0.45 -21.77 0.39
C PHE A 2 -0.88 -21.27 -0.20
N LEU A 3 -0.91 -20.84 -1.47
CA LEU A 3 -2.14 -20.37 -2.10
C LEU A 3 -3.12 -21.50 -2.47
N SER A 4 -2.60 -22.70 -2.74
CA SER A 4 -3.36 -23.86 -3.25
C SER A 4 -3.85 -24.82 -2.17
N ASP A 5 -3.16 -24.86 -1.02
CA ASP A 5 -3.35 -25.88 0.02
C ASP A 5 -4.06 -25.32 1.26
N VAL A 6 -4.57 -24.09 1.16
CA VAL A 6 -5.36 -23.41 2.19
C VAL A 6 -6.79 -23.25 1.67
N TRP A 7 -7.77 -23.55 2.53
CA TRP A 7 -9.18 -23.31 2.23
C TRP A 7 -9.52 -21.84 2.48
N TRP A 8 -9.57 -21.05 1.40
CA TRP A 8 -9.90 -19.62 1.45
C TRP A 8 -11.41 -19.33 1.43
N GLY A 9 -12.24 -20.31 1.03
CA GLY A 9 -13.66 -20.07 0.75
C GLY A 9 -13.86 -19.23 -0.50
N GLU A 10 -14.81 -18.29 -0.46
CA GLU A 10 -15.12 -17.35 -1.54
C GLU A 10 -14.99 -15.90 -1.03
N PRO A 11 -13.75 -15.42 -0.78
CA PRO A 11 -13.56 -14.06 -0.26
C PRO A 11 -13.82 -13.03 -1.36
N ASP A 12 -14.49 -11.93 -0.99
CA ASP A 12 -14.60 -10.76 -1.88
C ASP A 12 -13.24 -10.09 -2.11
N VAL A 13 -12.35 -10.14 -1.11
CA VAL A 13 -11.01 -9.55 -1.14
C VAL A 13 -10.00 -10.48 -0.51
N LEU A 14 -8.89 -10.71 -1.21
CA LEU A 14 -7.70 -11.39 -0.69
C LEU A 14 -6.51 -10.43 -0.72
N LEU A 15 -6.04 -9.99 0.45
CA LEU A 15 -4.81 -9.20 0.58
C LEU A 15 -3.62 -10.12 0.84
N LEU A 16 -2.58 -9.98 0.03
CA LEU A 16 -1.33 -10.72 0.18
C LEU A 16 -0.21 -9.75 0.57
N ASP A 17 0.28 -9.85 1.79
CA ASP A 17 1.45 -9.10 2.24
C ASP A 17 2.72 -9.78 1.76
N LEU A 18 3.39 -9.16 0.79
CA LEU A 18 4.59 -9.71 0.17
C LEU A 18 5.81 -9.27 0.97
N ALA A 19 6.67 -10.23 1.31
CA ALA A 19 7.96 -9.92 1.93
C ALA A 19 8.72 -8.89 1.09
N PRO A 20 9.40 -7.91 1.73
CA PRO A 20 10.16 -6.90 1.00
C PRO A 20 11.30 -7.55 0.22
N GLY A 21 11.63 -7.05 -0.98
CA GLY A 21 12.79 -7.55 -1.73
C GLY A 21 12.67 -7.50 -3.25
N THR A 22 13.37 -8.46 -3.89
CA THR A 22 13.77 -8.54 -5.31
C THR A 22 12.64 -8.77 -6.32
N GLY A 23 11.41 -8.99 -5.86
CA GLY A 23 10.26 -9.22 -6.74
C GLY A 23 9.93 -10.69 -7.00
N ASP A 24 10.76 -11.64 -6.58
CA ASP A 24 10.54 -13.08 -6.82
C ASP A 24 9.19 -13.59 -6.27
N MET A 25 8.79 -13.07 -5.11
CA MET A 25 7.48 -13.37 -4.51
C MET A 25 6.33 -12.81 -5.35
N ALA A 26 6.46 -11.58 -5.85
CA ALA A 26 5.44 -10.96 -6.71
C ALA A 26 5.27 -11.73 -8.03
N ILE A 27 6.36 -12.23 -8.60
CA ILE A 27 6.33 -13.10 -9.79
C ILE A 27 5.58 -14.40 -9.49
N SER A 28 5.89 -15.03 -8.36
CA SER A 28 5.25 -16.27 -7.93
C SER A 28 3.73 -16.09 -7.70
N VAL A 29 3.33 -14.96 -7.10
CA VAL A 29 1.91 -14.61 -6.93
C VAL A 29 1.24 -14.38 -8.27
N ALA A 30 1.84 -13.62 -9.19
CA ALA A 30 1.25 -13.37 -10.50
C ALA A 30 1.06 -14.64 -11.33
N GLN A 31 1.96 -15.62 -11.19
CA GLN A 31 1.81 -16.93 -11.83
C GLN A 31 0.69 -17.77 -11.22
N ALA A 32 0.49 -17.69 -9.90
CA ALA A 32 -0.54 -18.43 -9.19
C ALA A 32 -1.93 -17.77 -9.26
N LEU A 33 -1.98 -16.44 -9.34
CA LEU A 33 -3.19 -15.61 -9.32
C LEU A 33 -3.13 -14.60 -10.48
N PRO A 34 -3.59 -14.98 -11.68
CA PRO A 34 -3.48 -14.15 -12.89
C PRO A 34 -4.21 -12.80 -12.82
N ASN A 35 -5.17 -12.66 -11.91
CA ASN A 35 -5.98 -11.45 -11.73
C ASN A 35 -5.53 -10.61 -10.53
N ALA A 36 -4.41 -10.97 -9.88
CA ALA A 36 -3.88 -10.16 -8.79
C ALA A 36 -3.43 -8.78 -9.31
N GLU A 37 -3.64 -7.75 -8.49
CA GLU A 37 -3.09 -6.41 -8.72
C GLU A 37 -2.08 -6.08 -7.61
N LEU A 38 -1.08 -5.26 -7.94
CA LEU A 38 -0.04 -4.84 -7.01
C LEU A 38 -0.35 -3.44 -6.46
N VAL A 39 -0.27 -3.28 -5.14
CA VAL A 39 -0.20 -1.96 -4.49
C VAL A 39 1.23 -1.76 -3.99
N VAL A 40 1.86 -0.67 -4.40
CA VAL A 40 3.24 -0.35 -4.01
C VAL A 40 3.21 0.58 -2.80
N VAL A 41 3.87 0.19 -1.71
CA VAL A 41 4.02 1.04 -0.53
C VAL A 41 5.44 1.61 -0.50
N THR A 42 5.54 2.91 -0.25
CA THR A 42 6.81 3.61 -0.08
C THR A 42 6.76 4.56 1.11
N THR A 43 7.86 5.25 1.39
CA THR A 43 7.95 6.37 2.32
C THR A 43 8.61 7.57 1.63
N PRO A 44 8.54 8.80 2.19
CA PRO A 44 9.04 9.99 1.51
C PRO A 44 10.53 9.99 1.17
N GLN A 45 11.34 9.19 1.88
CA GLN A 45 12.78 9.13 1.67
C GLN A 45 13.12 8.65 0.25
N PRO A 46 14.08 9.30 -0.44
CA PRO A 46 14.50 8.88 -1.79
C PRO A 46 14.95 7.43 -1.86
N SER A 47 15.66 6.93 -0.84
CA SER A 47 16.13 5.53 -0.80
C SER A 47 14.99 4.52 -0.78
N ALA A 48 13.92 4.78 -0.01
CA ALA A 48 12.74 3.93 0.03
C ALA A 48 11.97 4.00 -1.29
N SER A 49 11.83 5.20 -1.85
CA SER A 49 11.17 5.42 -3.14
C SER A 49 11.89 4.71 -4.29
N ASP A 50 13.23 4.75 -4.34
CA ASP A 50 14.00 4.05 -5.37
C ASP A 50 13.92 2.52 -5.24
N VAL A 51 13.71 1.98 -4.03
CA VAL A 51 13.39 0.56 -3.83
C VAL A 51 11.97 0.26 -4.32
N ALA A 52 10.99 1.08 -3.93
CA ALA A 52 9.59 0.92 -4.30
C ALA A 52 9.38 0.95 -5.83
N VAL A 53 10.06 1.83 -6.55
CA VAL A 53 10.05 1.84 -8.03
C VAL A 53 10.53 0.49 -8.57
N ARG A 54 11.68 0.00 -8.10
CA ARG A 54 12.23 -1.29 -8.57
C ARG A 54 11.28 -2.45 -8.28
N SER A 55 10.65 -2.47 -7.10
CA SER A 55 9.64 -3.48 -6.76
C SER A 55 8.39 -3.38 -7.65
N GLY A 56 7.93 -2.17 -7.98
CA GLY A 56 6.79 -1.98 -8.88
C GLY A 56 7.08 -2.37 -10.33
N LEU A 57 8.30 -2.17 -10.81
CA LEU A 57 8.71 -2.54 -12.18
C LEU A 57 8.75 -4.05 -12.44
N VAL A 58 8.62 -4.88 -11.41
CA VAL A 58 8.44 -6.33 -11.56
C VAL A 58 7.18 -6.65 -12.38
N ALA A 59 6.19 -5.75 -12.37
CA ALA A 59 4.99 -5.83 -13.21
C ALA A 59 5.31 -5.86 -14.73
N LEU A 60 6.50 -5.43 -15.18
CA LEU A 60 6.90 -5.58 -16.58
C LEU A 60 7.23 -7.04 -16.96
N GLN A 61 7.52 -7.88 -15.97
CA GLN A 61 7.96 -9.26 -16.18
C GLN A 61 6.82 -10.27 -16.04
N VAL A 62 5.67 -9.85 -15.53
CA VAL A 62 4.51 -10.70 -15.26
C VAL A 62 3.21 -9.99 -15.65
N PRO A 63 2.13 -10.72 -15.98
CA PRO A 63 0.85 -10.12 -16.34
C PRO A 63 0.10 -9.60 -15.10
N MET A 64 0.71 -8.70 -14.34
CA MET A 64 0.18 -8.12 -13.10
C MET A 64 0.14 -6.61 -13.23
N LYS A 65 -1.02 -5.99 -12.95
CA LYS A 65 -1.17 -4.54 -13.00
C LYS A 65 -0.77 -3.90 -11.68
N VAL A 66 -0.07 -2.77 -11.73
CA VAL A 66 0.12 -1.93 -10.53
C VAL A 66 -1.09 -1.03 -10.36
N ARG A 67 -1.84 -1.23 -9.28
CA ARG A 67 -3.07 -0.49 -8.99
C ARG A 67 -2.82 0.94 -8.53
N GLY A 68 -1.71 1.15 -7.81
CA GLY A 68 -1.33 2.47 -7.32
C GLY A 68 -0.27 2.42 -6.24
N VAL A 69 0.06 3.60 -5.73
CA VAL A 69 1.09 3.81 -4.72
C VAL A 69 0.46 4.34 -3.43
N VAL A 70 0.93 3.87 -2.28
CA VAL A 70 0.65 4.46 -0.96
C VAL A 70 1.96 4.98 -0.38
N GLU A 71 1.98 6.25 0.00
CA GLU A 71 3.09 6.80 0.79
C GLU A 71 2.76 6.68 2.27
N ASN A 72 3.55 5.90 3.01
CA ASN A 72 3.45 5.76 4.45
C ASN A 72 4.41 6.74 5.14
N MET A 73 4.09 7.13 6.38
CA MET A 73 4.89 8.06 7.18
C MET A 73 5.17 9.40 6.47
N SER A 74 4.20 9.91 5.71
CA SER A 74 4.30 11.12 4.89
C SER A 74 4.53 12.40 5.68
N TYR A 75 4.00 12.46 6.89
CA TYR A 75 4.10 13.60 7.79
C TYR A 75 3.77 13.16 9.22
N TYR A 76 4.23 13.90 10.21
CA TYR A 76 3.76 13.83 11.59
C TYR A 76 2.89 15.07 11.85
N GLU A 77 1.67 14.87 12.32
CA GLU A 77 0.78 15.99 12.64
C GLU A 77 0.87 16.34 14.12
N HIS A 78 1.21 17.59 14.43
CA HIS A 78 1.29 18.09 15.79
C HIS A 78 0.71 19.50 15.87
N LYS A 79 -0.33 19.67 16.69
CA LYS A 79 -0.98 20.98 16.92
C LYS A 79 -1.43 21.69 15.62
N GLY A 80 -1.91 20.91 14.65
CA GLY A 80 -2.38 21.41 13.35
C GLY A 80 -1.28 21.68 12.32
N GLU A 81 -0.02 21.43 12.64
CA GLU A 81 1.10 21.51 11.70
C GLU A 81 1.52 20.12 11.22
N LYS A 82 1.79 19.99 9.91
CA LYS A 82 2.32 18.78 9.30
C LYS A 82 3.84 18.87 9.17
N LEU A 83 4.54 18.17 10.04
CA LEU A 83 5.99 18.09 10.06
C LEU A 83 6.47 16.96 9.15
N ARG A 84 7.27 17.29 8.13
CA ARG A 84 7.79 16.33 7.16
C ARG A 84 9.14 15.77 7.57
N ILE A 85 9.13 15.01 8.66
CA ILE A 85 10.33 14.45 9.33
C ILE A 85 11.21 13.64 8.36
N PHE A 86 10.59 13.00 7.37
CA PHE A 86 11.25 12.11 6.42
C PHE A 86 11.38 12.70 5.00
N GLY A 87 11.05 13.98 4.83
CA GLY A 87 10.94 14.61 3.51
C GLY A 87 9.54 14.48 2.91
N GLU A 88 9.43 14.71 1.61
CA GLU A 88 8.16 14.77 0.89
C GLU A 88 8.29 14.27 -0.55
N GLY A 89 7.18 13.79 -1.13
CA GLY A 89 7.06 13.52 -2.56
C GLY A 89 7.62 12.18 -3.03
N GLY A 90 8.01 11.30 -2.11
CA GLY A 90 8.49 9.95 -2.45
C GLY A 90 7.42 9.12 -3.17
N GLY A 91 6.20 9.11 -2.65
CA GLY A 91 5.04 8.46 -3.27
C GLY A 91 4.72 9.01 -4.65
N GLN A 92 4.76 10.33 -4.80
CA GLN A 92 4.52 10.99 -6.08
C GLN A 92 5.59 10.59 -7.12
N ARG A 93 6.87 10.59 -6.72
CA ARG A 93 7.97 10.13 -7.56
C ARG A 93 7.78 8.68 -8.02
N VAL A 94 7.37 7.78 -7.12
CA VAL A 94 7.11 6.38 -7.47
C VAL A 94 5.94 6.28 -8.46
N SER A 95 4.84 6.97 -8.18
CA SER A 95 3.64 7.02 -9.03
C SER A 95 3.99 7.47 -10.46
N GLU A 96 4.73 8.57 -10.61
CA GLU A 96 5.13 9.12 -11.90
C GLU A 96 6.05 8.17 -12.68
N GLN A 97 7.06 7.59 -12.01
CA GLN A 97 8.01 6.69 -12.67
C GLN A 97 7.36 5.39 -13.11
N LEU A 98 6.49 4.80 -12.27
CA LEU A 98 5.75 3.60 -12.64
C LEU A 98 4.75 3.89 -13.76
N SER A 99 4.06 5.02 -13.73
CA SER A 99 3.15 5.41 -14.81
C SER A 99 3.88 5.53 -16.14
N ALA A 100 5.04 6.18 -16.14
CA ALA A 100 5.87 6.34 -17.33
C ALA A 100 6.40 5.01 -17.87
N ALA A 101 6.84 4.10 -16.99
CA ALA A 101 7.44 2.83 -17.38
C ALA A 101 6.41 1.76 -17.80
N LEU A 102 5.24 1.72 -17.14
CA LEU A 102 4.20 0.72 -17.39
C LEU A 102 3.22 1.13 -18.50
N GLY A 103 3.24 2.40 -18.91
CA GLY A 103 2.41 2.89 -20.01
C GLY A 103 0.92 3.03 -19.67
N HIS A 104 0.57 3.04 -18.39
CA HIS A 104 -0.77 3.33 -17.88
C HIS A 104 -0.68 4.16 -16.59
N ASP A 105 -1.78 4.81 -16.20
CA ASP A 105 -1.82 5.59 -14.96
C ASP A 105 -1.64 4.70 -13.72
N VAL A 106 -0.74 5.10 -12.82
CA VAL A 106 -0.48 4.48 -11.52
C VAL A 106 -0.62 5.57 -10.46
N PRO A 107 -1.83 5.77 -9.90
CA PRO A 107 -2.11 6.91 -9.03
C PRO A 107 -1.45 6.78 -7.66
N LEU A 108 -1.12 7.91 -7.04
CA LEU A 108 -0.88 8.00 -5.59
C LEU A 108 -2.24 7.91 -4.88
N LEU A 109 -2.52 6.75 -4.28
CA LEU A 109 -3.81 6.43 -3.67
C LEU A 109 -4.01 7.09 -2.32
N ALA A 110 -2.95 7.18 -1.51
CA ALA A 110 -3.01 7.74 -0.16
C ALA A 110 -1.63 8.19 0.35
N GLN A 111 -1.67 9.14 1.29
CA GLN A 111 -0.53 9.56 2.10
C GLN A 111 -0.90 9.42 3.58
N LEU A 112 -0.28 8.47 4.26
CA LEU A 112 -0.58 8.15 5.66
C LEU A 112 0.41 8.86 6.60
N PRO A 113 -0.05 9.41 7.73
CA PRO A 113 0.84 10.05 8.69
C PRO A 113 1.68 9.02 9.43
N LEU A 114 2.78 9.50 10.00
CA LEU A 114 3.44 8.84 11.12
C LEU A 114 2.60 9.12 12.37
N ASP A 115 1.99 8.10 12.95
CA ASP A 115 1.14 8.22 14.14
C ASP A 115 1.57 7.21 15.21
N PRO A 116 1.99 7.67 16.41
CA PRO A 116 2.32 6.78 17.51
C PRO A 116 1.17 5.84 17.92
N GLU A 117 -0.08 6.30 17.85
CA GLU A 117 -1.24 5.51 18.26
C GLU A 117 -1.46 4.32 17.31
N LEU A 118 -1.22 4.52 16.00
CA LEU A 118 -1.22 3.42 15.01
C LEU A 118 -0.17 2.35 15.35
N ARG A 119 1.04 2.77 15.73
CA ARG A 119 2.12 1.85 16.14
C ARG A 119 1.69 1.06 17.38
N GLU A 120 1.23 1.74 18.41
CA GLU A 120 0.87 1.14 19.70
C GLU A 120 -0.31 0.17 19.57
N THR A 121 -1.32 0.55 18.79
CA THR A 121 -2.47 -0.32 18.48
C THR A 121 -2.02 -1.59 17.75
N GLY A 122 -1.15 -1.44 16.75
CA GLY A 122 -0.57 -2.57 16.01
C GLY A 122 0.27 -3.49 16.89
N GLU A 123 1.13 -2.92 17.76
CA GLU A 123 1.96 -3.66 18.72
C GLU A 123 1.11 -4.41 19.76
N ALA A 124 -0.08 -3.89 20.10
CA ALA A 124 -1.05 -4.57 20.94
C ALA A 124 -1.83 -5.70 20.22
N GLY A 125 -1.51 -5.99 18.96
CA GLY A 125 -2.18 -7.03 18.16
C GLY A 125 -3.57 -6.64 17.68
N ARG A 126 -3.89 -5.34 17.67
CA ARG A 126 -5.17 -4.81 17.20
C ARG A 126 -5.01 -4.16 15.83
N PRO A 127 -6.01 -4.25 14.93
CA PRO A 127 -5.97 -3.53 13.67
C PRO A 127 -5.89 -2.02 13.92
N ALA A 128 -4.93 -1.37 13.26
CA ALA A 128 -4.66 0.06 13.46
C ALA A 128 -5.81 0.98 13.02
N VAL A 129 -6.78 0.45 12.26
CA VAL A 129 -8.02 1.13 11.87
C VAL A 129 -9.08 1.18 12.97
N LEU A 130 -8.84 0.55 14.12
CA LEU A 130 -9.75 0.57 15.27
C LEU A 130 -9.30 1.58 16.33
N ASN A 131 -10.26 2.18 17.02
CA ASN A 131 -10.02 2.97 18.23
C ASN A 131 -9.91 2.06 19.47
N GLU A 132 -9.67 2.64 20.65
CA GLU A 132 -9.54 1.89 21.92
C GLU A 132 -10.75 1.02 22.25
N ASP A 133 -11.97 1.45 21.89
CA ASP A 133 -13.24 0.73 22.10
C ASP A 133 -13.48 -0.40 21.07
N GLY A 134 -12.64 -0.51 20.05
CA GLY A 134 -12.78 -1.52 18.98
C GLY A 134 -13.71 -1.11 17.84
N ALA A 135 -14.20 0.13 17.84
CA ALA A 135 -14.92 0.72 16.70
C ALA A 135 -13.94 1.24 15.65
N LEU A 136 -14.40 1.41 14.40
CA LEU A 136 -13.58 2.06 13.37
C LEU A 136 -13.22 3.49 13.78
N ARG A 137 -11.95 3.86 13.60
CA ARG A 137 -11.51 5.25 13.78
C ARG A 137 -12.31 6.16 12.84
N ALA A 138 -12.71 7.31 13.37
CA ALA A 138 -13.43 8.36 12.64
C ALA A 138 -12.58 9.64 12.49
N ASP A 139 -11.29 9.56 12.80
CA ASP A 139 -10.33 10.61 12.55
C ASP A 139 -9.86 10.61 11.09
N GLY A 140 -8.99 11.56 10.73
CA GLY A 140 -8.47 11.67 9.36
C GLY A 140 -7.72 10.42 8.89
N VAL A 141 -7.12 9.66 9.79
CA VAL A 141 -6.46 8.38 9.47
C VAL A 141 -7.49 7.32 9.10
N GLY A 142 -8.53 7.15 9.93
CA GLY A 142 -9.63 6.22 9.65
C GLY A 142 -10.36 6.54 8.35
N GLU A 143 -10.60 7.83 8.07
CA GLU A 143 -11.14 8.29 6.78
C GLU A 143 -10.21 7.95 5.61
N THR A 144 -8.90 8.15 5.77
CA THR A 144 -7.91 7.81 4.71
C THR A 144 -7.91 6.33 4.38
N PHE A 145 -7.92 5.45 5.39
CA PHE A 145 -8.01 4.00 5.17
C PHE A 145 -9.32 3.59 4.52
N ARG A 146 -10.46 4.19 4.92
CA ARG A 146 -11.76 3.92 4.30
C ARG A 146 -11.75 4.32 2.81
N ASN A 147 -11.28 5.52 2.50
CA ASN A 147 -11.21 6.01 1.12
C ASN A 147 -10.27 5.15 0.27
N LEU A 148 -9.15 4.70 0.83
CA LEU A 148 -8.23 3.78 0.16
C LEU A 148 -8.92 2.44 -0.15
N ALA A 149 -9.60 1.84 0.83
CA ALA A 149 -10.33 0.58 0.63
C ALA A 149 -11.42 0.72 -0.44
N GLU A 150 -12.22 1.79 -0.38
CA GLU A 150 -13.25 2.06 -1.39
C GLU A 150 -12.66 2.26 -2.79
N SER A 151 -11.52 2.95 -2.90
CA SER A 151 -10.81 3.16 -4.18
C SER A 151 -10.31 1.85 -4.79
N LEU A 152 -9.82 0.93 -3.95
CA LEU A 152 -9.36 -0.40 -4.38
C LEU A 152 -10.55 -1.30 -4.77
N MET A 153 -11.66 -1.23 -4.05
CA MET A 153 -12.87 -2.04 -4.32
C MET A 153 -13.63 -1.62 -5.57
N ARG A 154 -13.49 -0.37 -6.02
CA ARG A 154 -14.09 0.07 -7.29
C ARG A 154 -13.41 -0.69 -8.44
N MET A 155 -14.12 -1.65 -9.04
CA MET A 155 -13.59 -2.36 -10.22
C MET A 155 -13.28 -1.33 -11.33
N PRO A 156 -12.10 -1.37 -11.96
CA PRO A 156 -11.91 -0.68 -13.21
C PRO A 156 -12.86 -1.32 -14.24
N MET A 157 -13.67 -0.51 -14.91
CA MET A 157 -14.44 -0.96 -16.08
C MET A 157 -13.52 -1.43 -17.19
#